data_AF-A0A1Y2B9K3-F1
#
_entry.id   AF-A0A1Y2B9K3-F1
#
_cell.length_a   1.000
_cell.length_b   1.000
_cell.length_c   1.000
_cell.angle_alpha   90.00
_cell.angle_beta   90.00
_cell.angle_gamma   90.00
#
_symmetry.space_group_name_H-M   'P 1'
#
loop_
_entity.id
_entity.type
_entity.pdbx_description
1 polymer ?
#
loop_
_entity_poly.entity_id
_entity_poly.type
_entity_poly.pdbx_seq_one_letter_code
_entity_poly.pdbx_strand_id
1 'polypeptide(L)'
;MLHTYASNTSLGRWSRDFVARAVMMSHELGLNRRIPLGFDRKKRQTTDVAVRRAILYLYILFADVYLAALDSHPPLIKTSDYDPSVFDPILFPPTSAGTATPPTSSIAGLSAFVDLVRTSGEVLEGSLEPPHGALSPTDVLHVLQMEQKLDGLRDRLGVKTFSIRFDSKGRIAVEGRAVLAGRLLRQIHYNWVRIAVREPYLNSPLLSHSSLAVCARSALSILSHYRHVSRSYDGCAKTHLYSGPERWTAQPPVDATAPYCYLD
;
A
#
# COMPACT_ATOMS: atom_id res chain seq x y z
N MET A 1 -4.85 -4.56 7.76
CA MET A 1 -4.97 -3.10 7.54
C MET A 1 -5.73 -2.38 8.66
N LEU A 2 -6.96 -2.77 9.03
CA LEU A 2 -7.68 -2.13 10.15
C LEU A 2 -6.88 -2.18 11.47
N HIS A 3 -6.22 -3.31 11.74
CA HIS A 3 -5.34 -3.48 12.91
C HIS A 3 -4.08 -2.61 12.84
N THR A 4 -3.49 -2.45 11.64
CA THR A 4 -2.32 -1.57 11.42
C THR A 4 -2.69 -0.10 11.69
N TYR A 5 -3.89 0.33 11.30
CA TYR A 5 -4.35 1.70 11.54
C TYR A 5 -4.75 1.95 13.00
N ALA A 6 -5.57 1.08 13.60
CA ALA A 6 -6.07 1.24 14.96
C ALA A 6 -4.96 1.11 16.03
N SER A 7 -3.98 0.24 15.80
CA SER A 7 -2.84 0.08 16.70
C SER A 7 -1.83 1.23 16.60
N ASN A 8 -1.66 1.88 15.44
CA ASN A 8 -0.63 2.91 15.28
C ASN A 8 -0.97 4.26 15.93
N THR A 9 -2.25 4.64 15.99
CA THR A 9 -2.65 5.91 16.61
C THR A 9 -2.76 5.86 18.13
N SER A 10 -2.68 4.66 18.73
CA SER A 10 -2.85 4.47 20.18
C SER A 10 -1.73 3.66 20.85
N LEU A 11 -0.95 2.87 20.12
CA LEU A 11 -0.02 1.87 20.67
C LEU A 11 1.34 1.86 19.95
N GLY A 12 1.95 3.03 19.69
CA GLY A 12 3.13 3.16 18.81
C GLY A 12 4.25 2.13 19.04
N ARG A 13 4.65 1.84 20.28
CA ARG A 13 5.65 0.80 20.55
C ARG A 13 5.13 -0.63 20.33
N TRP A 14 3.89 -0.91 20.71
CA TRP A 14 3.34 -2.27 20.60
C TRP A 14 3.02 -2.65 19.15
N SER A 15 2.68 -1.68 18.29
CA SER A 15 2.45 -1.97 16.88
C SER A 15 3.70 -2.50 16.18
N ARG A 16 4.88 -1.95 16.51
CA ARG A 16 6.18 -2.47 16.05
C ARG A 16 6.44 -3.89 16.55
N ASP A 17 6.13 -4.19 17.81
CA ASP A 17 6.26 -5.56 18.35
C ASP A 17 5.35 -6.57 17.64
N PHE A 18 4.11 -6.19 17.32
CA PHE A 18 3.19 -7.04 16.56
C PHE A 18 3.71 -7.29 15.15
N VAL A 19 4.23 -6.26 14.48
CA VAL A 19 4.83 -6.42 13.15
C VAL A 19 6.09 -7.28 13.22
N ALA A 20 6.96 -7.09 14.21
CA ALA A 20 8.14 -7.94 14.41
C ALA A 20 7.76 -9.42 14.57
N ARG A 21 6.72 -9.74 15.36
CA ARG A 21 6.21 -11.11 15.50
C ARG A 21 5.62 -11.64 14.19
N ALA A 22 4.89 -10.82 13.44
CA ALA A 22 4.36 -11.21 12.13
C ALA A 22 5.47 -11.48 11.12
N VAL A 23 6.54 -10.67 11.11
CA VAL A 23 7.75 -10.89 10.31
C VAL A 23 8.39 -12.23 10.66
N MET A 24 8.65 -12.48 11.95
CA MET A 24 9.21 -13.74 12.44
C MET A 24 8.37 -14.95 12.00
N MET A 25 7.07 -14.93 12.27
CA MET A 25 6.14 -15.99 11.86
C MET A 25 6.11 -16.19 10.35
N SER A 26 6.19 -15.10 9.57
CA SER A 26 6.21 -15.19 8.12
C SER A 26 7.45 -15.95 7.61
N HIS A 27 8.60 -15.76 8.27
CA HIS A 27 9.83 -16.44 7.91
C HIS A 27 9.83 -17.90 8.38
N GLU A 28 9.26 -18.20 9.55
CA GLU A 28 9.06 -19.57 10.05
C GLU A 28 8.13 -20.38 9.14
N LEU A 29 7.05 -19.77 8.66
CA LEU A 29 6.14 -20.34 7.66
C LEU A 29 6.76 -20.36 6.24
N GLY A 30 7.94 -19.77 6.08
CA GLY A 30 8.67 -19.70 4.82
C GLY A 30 8.05 -18.77 3.78
N LEU A 31 7.12 -17.88 4.13
CA LEU A 31 6.41 -17.01 3.18
C LEU A 31 7.36 -16.15 2.32
N ASN A 32 8.54 -15.83 2.86
CA ASN A 32 9.65 -15.11 2.23
C ASN A 32 10.48 -15.93 1.22
N ARG A 33 10.16 -17.20 1.00
CA ARG A 33 10.88 -18.10 0.08
C ARG A 33 9.99 -18.57 -1.06
N ARG A 34 10.59 -18.93 -2.19
CA ARG A 34 9.89 -19.58 -3.31
C ARG A 34 9.39 -20.97 -2.93
N ILE A 35 8.19 -21.33 -3.41
CA ILE A 35 7.66 -22.69 -3.28
C ILE A 35 8.40 -23.60 -4.30
N PRO A 36 9.05 -24.69 -3.86
CA PRO A 36 9.70 -25.63 -4.79
C PRO A 36 8.69 -26.25 -5.75
N LEU A 37 9.03 -26.28 -7.05
CA LEU A 37 8.15 -26.75 -8.14
C LEU A 37 7.72 -28.23 -8.07
N GLY A 38 8.20 -28.99 -7.07
CA GLY A 38 7.91 -30.42 -6.90
C GLY A 38 6.98 -30.79 -5.74
N PHE A 39 6.60 -29.85 -4.88
CA PHE A 39 5.78 -30.17 -3.69
C PHE A 39 4.28 -30.29 -3.99
N ASP A 40 3.86 -30.02 -5.23
CA ASP A 40 2.50 -29.62 -5.54
C ASP A 40 1.87 -30.46 -6.66
N ARG A 41 1.12 -31.50 -6.28
CA ARG A 41 0.52 -32.51 -7.18
C ARG A 41 -0.67 -32.01 -8.04
N LYS A 42 -1.14 -30.76 -7.90
CA LYS A 42 -2.31 -30.23 -8.65
C LYS A 42 -2.09 -28.82 -9.22
N LYS A 43 -1.51 -28.72 -10.42
CA LYS A 43 -1.11 -27.48 -11.13
C LYS A 43 -2.08 -26.28 -11.15
N ARG A 44 -3.39 -26.45 -10.95
CA ARG A 44 -4.37 -25.34 -10.94
C ARG A 44 -4.68 -24.78 -9.55
N GLN A 45 -4.60 -25.57 -8.48
CA GLN A 45 -4.80 -25.08 -7.12
C GLN A 45 -3.57 -24.30 -6.61
N THR A 46 -2.42 -24.56 -7.22
CA THR A 46 -1.10 -24.09 -6.78
C THR A 46 -0.86 -22.63 -7.11
N THR A 47 -1.40 -22.14 -8.23
CA THR A 47 -1.28 -20.73 -8.62
C THR A 47 -2.05 -19.82 -7.68
N ASP A 48 -3.24 -20.21 -7.25
CA ASP A 48 -4.04 -19.42 -6.29
C ASP A 48 -3.38 -19.40 -4.91
N VAL A 49 -2.87 -20.54 -4.42
CA VAL A 49 -2.13 -20.61 -3.16
C VAL A 49 -0.87 -19.75 -3.19
N ALA A 50 -0.08 -19.81 -4.28
CA ALA A 50 1.11 -18.98 -4.43
C ALA A 50 0.80 -17.48 -4.47
N VAL A 51 -0.26 -17.08 -5.19
CA VAL A 51 -0.71 -15.68 -5.22
C VAL A 51 -1.16 -15.21 -3.83
N ARG A 52 -1.97 -16.00 -3.12
CA ARG A 52 -2.43 -15.65 -1.76
C ARG A 52 -1.27 -15.52 -0.78
N ARG A 53 -0.29 -16.43 -0.85
CA ARG A 53 0.94 -16.38 -0.05
C ARG A 53 1.74 -15.10 -0.34
N ALA A 54 1.94 -14.79 -1.62
CA ALA A 54 2.64 -13.57 -2.03
C ALA A 54 1.91 -12.30 -1.56
N ILE A 55 0.57 -12.28 -1.63
CA ILE A 55 -0.26 -11.17 -1.13
C ILE A 55 -0.14 -11.04 0.39
N LEU A 56 -0.17 -12.15 1.12
CA LEU A 56 -0.01 -12.16 2.57
C LEU A 56 1.36 -11.60 2.96
N TYR A 57 2.43 -12.07 2.31
CA TYR A 57 3.78 -11.58 2.55
C TYR A 57 3.92 -10.09 2.18
N LEU A 58 3.31 -9.65 1.07
CA LEU A 58 3.26 -8.24 0.68
C LEU A 58 2.64 -7.36 1.78
N TYR A 59 1.57 -7.80 2.44
CA TYR A 59 0.95 -7.04 3.52
C TYR A 59 1.86 -6.92 4.76
N ILE A 60 2.63 -7.97 5.07
CA ILE A 60 3.59 -7.95 6.18
C ILE A 60 4.74 -7.00 5.84
N LEU A 61 5.32 -7.13 4.65
CA LEU A 61 6.36 -6.24 4.14
C LEU A 61 5.88 -4.77 4.11
N PHE A 62 4.67 -4.52 3.62
CA PHE A 62 4.10 -3.19 3.60
C PHE A 62 3.93 -2.62 5.01
N ALA A 63 3.44 -3.41 5.97
CA ALA A 63 3.26 -2.96 7.35
C ALA A 63 4.61 -2.60 8.01
N ASP A 64 5.64 -3.40 7.77
CA ASP A 64 7.00 -3.16 8.27
C ASP A 64 7.60 -1.88 7.67
N VAL A 65 7.62 -1.76 6.34
CA VAL A 65 8.09 -0.56 5.64
C VAL A 65 7.32 0.69 6.05
N TYR A 66 6.00 0.59 6.20
CA TYR A 66 5.16 1.72 6.61
C TYR A 66 5.45 2.16 8.06
N LEU A 67 5.68 1.22 8.98
CA LEU A 67 6.05 1.56 10.36
C LEU A 67 7.46 2.13 10.45
N ALA A 68 8.40 1.51 9.75
CA ALA A 68 9.77 2.00 9.62
C ALA A 68 9.80 3.47 9.15
N ALA A 69 9.00 3.79 8.12
CA ALA A 69 8.79 5.14 7.63
C ALA A 69 8.24 6.12 8.68
N LEU A 70 7.26 5.70 9.47
CA LEU A 70 6.64 6.56 10.49
C LEU A 70 7.58 6.83 11.67
N ASP A 71 8.29 5.80 12.12
CA ASP A 71 9.15 5.89 13.31
C ASP A 71 10.57 6.35 12.97
N SER A 72 10.91 6.56 11.69
CA SER A 72 12.29 6.85 11.24
C SER A 72 13.31 5.78 11.65
N HIS A 73 12.92 4.51 11.52
CA HIS A 73 13.76 3.35 11.81
C HIS A 73 13.94 2.50 10.54
N PRO A 74 14.96 1.63 10.46
CA PRO A 74 15.04 0.64 9.40
C PRO A 74 13.82 -0.29 9.40
N PRO A 75 13.40 -0.80 8.22
CA PRO A 75 12.54 -1.96 8.13
C PRO A 75 13.23 -3.17 8.76
N LEU A 76 12.43 -4.05 9.36
CA LEU A 76 12.89 -5.31 9.92
C LEU A 76 13.19 -6.34 8.83
N ILE A 77 12.40 -6.34 7.74
CA ILE A 77 12.63 -7.18 6.57
C ILE A 77 13.60 -6.44 5.65
N LYS A 78 14.81 -6.98 5.51
CA LYS A 78 15.79 -6.49 4.56
C LYS A 78 15.54 -7.06 3.17
N THR A 79 16.05 -6.37 2.15
CA THR A 79 16.12 -6.88 0.77
C THR A 79 16.79 -8.25 0.64
N SER A 80 17.71 -8.60 1.54
CA SER A 80 18.37 -9.91 1.60
C SER A 80 17.55 -11.03 2.26
N ASP A 81 16.48 -10.68 2.97
CA ASP A 81 15.77 -11.65 3.82
C ASP A 81 14.71 -12.45 3.07
N TYR A 82 14.42 -12.09 1.82
CA TYR A 82 13.42 -12.76 0.99
C TYR A 82 13.89 -12.95 -0.44
N ASP A 83 13.36 -13.99 -1.08
CA ASP A 83 13.58 -14.25 -2.49
C ASP A 83 12.70 -13.29 -3.33
N PRO A 84 13.27 -12.45 -4.22
CA PRO A 84 12.50 -11.56 -5.08
C PRO A 84 11.41 -12.26 -5.90
N SER A 85 11.62 -13.54 -6.23
CA SER A 85 10.67 -14.35 -6.99
C SER A 85 9.40 -14.74 -6.21
N VAL A 86 9.34 -14.47 -4.89
CA VAL A 86 8.12 -14.63 -4.08
C VAL A 86 6.95 -13.85 -4.67
N PHE A 87 7.23 -12.72 -5.32
CA PHE A 87 6.20 -11.88 -5.93
C PHE A 87 5.95 -12.17 -7.42
N ASP A 88 6.69 -13.09 -8.04
CA ASP A 88 6.48 -13.47 -9.45
C ASP A 88 5.03 -13.84 -9.78
N PRO A 89 4.27 -14.56 -8.92
CA PRO A 89 2.86 -14.86 -9.19
C PRO A 89 1.97 -13.61 -9.34
N ILE A 90 2.37 -12.49 -8.73
CA ILE A 90 1.67 -11.20 -8.78
C ILE A 90 2.19 -10.36 -9.96
N LEU A 91 3.51 -10.34 -10.16
CA LEU A 91 4.18 -9.53 -11.19
C LEU A 91 3.96 -10.10 -12.60
N PHE A 92 3.97 -11.42 -12.71
CA PHE A 92 3.87 -12.18 -13.96
C PHE A 92 2.76 -13.24 -13.82
N PRO A 93 1.48 -12.82 -13.73
CA PRO A 93 0.38 -13.77 -13.64
C PRO A 93 0.43 -14.70 -14.86
N PRO A 94 0.31 -16.03 -14.68
CA PRO A 94 0.35 -16.97 -15.79
C PRO A 94 -0.77 -16.60 -16.76
N THR A 95 -0.38 -16.17 -17.97
CA THR A 95 -1.29 -15.73 -19.01
C THR A 95 -2.27 -16.85 -19.28
N SER A 96 -3.55 -16.63 -19.00
CA SER A 96 -4.62 -17.56 -19.36
C SER A 96 -4.59 -17.74 -20.87
N ALA A 97 -4.09 -18.89 -21.34
CA ALA A 97 -4.10 -19.23 -22.74
C ALA A 97 -5.54 -19.16 -23.29
N GLY A 98 -5.78 -18.33 -24.31
CA GLY A 98 -6.83 -18.60 -25.31
C GLY A 98 -7.92 -17.55 -25.53
N THR A 99 -8.40 -16.82 -24.53
CA THR A 99 -9.53 -15.88 -24.71
C THR A 99 -9.42 -14.71 -23.74
N ALA A 100 -8.61 -13.71 -24.11
CA ALA A 100 -8.30 -12.57 -23.27
C ALA A 100 -9.54 -11.68 -23.04
N THR A 101 -10.16 -11.81 -21.87
CA THR A 101 -10.86 -10.69 -21.24
C THR A 101 -9.85 -9.55 -21.04
N PRO A 102 -10.22 -8.28 -21.32
CA PRO A 102 -9.31 -7.17 -21.13
C PRO A 102 -8.85 -7.15 -19.67
N PRO A 103 -7.53 -7.00 -19.39
CA PRO A 103 -7.00 -7.01 -18.04
C PRO A 103 -7.71 -5.92 -17.24
N THR A 104 -8.67 -6.33 -16.42
CA THR A 104 -9.35 -5.44 -15.50
C THR A 104 -8.28 -4.88 -14.57
N SER A 105 -8.30 -3.57 -14.35
CA SER A 105 -7.22 -2.73 -13.83
C SER A 105 -6.65 -3.07 -12.43
N SER A 106 -7.07 -4.17 -11.80
CA SER A 106 -6.67 -4.55 -10.45
C SER A 106 -5.27 -5.20 -10.39
N ILE A 107 -4.92 -6.07 -11.33
CA ILE A 107 -3.65 -6.83 -11.28
C ILE A 107 -2.45 -5.94 -11.58
N ALA A 108 -2.52 -5.11 -12.62
CA ALA A 108 -1.47 -4.13 -12.92
C ALA A 108 -1.25 -3.18 -11.73
N GLY A 109 -2.33 -2.72 -11.09
CA GLY A 109 -2.24 -1.88 -9.89
C GLY A 109 -1.63 -2.58 -8.68
N LEU A 110 -1.77 -3.89 -8.56
CA LEU A 110 -1.13 -4.68 -7.49
C LEU A 110 0.36 -4.89 -7.77
N SER A 111 0.75 -5.22 -9.02
CA SER A 111 2.16 -5.36 -9.40
C SER A 111 2.95 -4.06 -9.18
N ALA A 112 2.40 -2.91 -9.59
CA ALA A 112 3.03 -1.62 -9.36
C ALA A 112 3.04 -1.23 -7.87
N PHE A 113 2.09 -1.74 -7.08
CA PHE A 113 2.12 -1.56 -5.62
C PHE A 113 3.22 -2.40 -4.97
N VAL A 114 3.43 -3.65 -5.39
CA VAL A 114 4.56 -4.48 -4.93
C VAL A 114 5.87 -3.73 -5.13
N ASP A 115 6.10 -3.24 -6.35
CA ASP A 115 7.35 -2.55 -6.65
C ASP A 115 7.50 -1.24 -5.88
N LEU A 116 6.40 -0.50 -5.66
CA LEU A 116 6.42 0.68 -4.82
C LEU A 116 6.86 0.34 -3.40
N VAL A 117 6.27 -0.68 -2.77
CA VAL A 117 6.61 -1.10 -1.40
C VAL A 117 8.07 -1.56 -1.30
N ARG A 118 8.57 -2.32 -2.30
CA ARG A 118 9.98 -2.74 -2.34
C ARG A 118 10.92 -1.54 -2.46
N THR A 119 10.59 -0.60 -3.34
CA THR A 119 11.37 0.64 -3.53
C THR A 119 11.40 1.47 -2.25
N SER A 120 10.28 1.56 -1.53
CA SER A 120 10.22 2.23 -0.22
C SER A 120 11.14 1.57 0.82
N GLY A 121 11.16 0.23 0.86
CA GLY A 121 12.05 -0.53 1.73
C GLY A 121 13.52 -0.27 1.42
N GLU A 122 13.91 -0.33 0.14
CA GLU A 122 15.26 -0.02 -0.33
C GLU A 122 15.71 1.39 0.07
N VAL A 123 14.84 2.40 -0.07
CA VAL A 123 15.13 3.77 0.34
C VAL A 123 15.36 3.84 1.85
N LEU A 124 14.49 3.25 2.65
CA LEU A 124 14.61 3.28 4.11
C LEU A 124 15.84 2.52 4.63
N GLU A 125 16.21 1.42 3.99
CA GLU A 125 17.46 0.69 4.29
C GLU A 125 18.69 1.58 4.03
N GLY A 126 18.68 2.36 2.95
CA GLY A 126 19.79 3.25 2.58
C GLY A 126 19.83 4.59 3.33
N SER A 127 18.71 5.10 3.83
CA SER A 127 18.60 6.43 4.45
C SER A 127 19.17 6.54 5.87
N LEU A 128 19.66 5.46 6.48
CA LEU A 128 20.10 5.46 7.88
C LEU A 128 21.51 5.99 8.11
N GLU A 129 22.33 6.05 7.07
CA GLU A 129 23.62 6.71 7.18
C GLU A 129 23.45 8.16 6.74
N PRO A 130 23.58 9.14 7.67
CA PRO A 130 23.61 10.54 7.27
C PRO A 130 24.75 10.72 6.26
N PRO A 131 24.58 11.55 5.22
CA PRO A 131 25.69 11.90 4.34
C PRO A 131 26.75 12.65 5.14
N HIS A 132 27.64 11.91 5.78
CA HIS A 132 28.77 12.42 6.56
C HIS A 132 29.88 12.81 5.59
N GLY A 133 29.68 13.88 4.83
CA GLY A 133 30.72 14.38 3.92
C GLY A 133 30.21 15.27 2.80
N ALA A 134 31.17 15.72 1.98
CA ALA A 134 30.87 16.29 0.68
C ALA A 134 30.15 15.24 -0.16
N LEU A 135 29.05 15.63 -0.79
CA LEU A 135 28.26 14.75 -1.67
C LEU A 135 29.15 14.10 -2.72
N SER A 136 29.15 12.77 -2.74
CA SER A 136 29.82 12.04 -3.80
C SER A 136 28.99 12.17 -5.09
N PRO A 137 29.62 12.28 -6.27
CA PRO A 137 28.93 12.14 -7.56
C PRO A 137 28.07 10.87 -7.65
N THR A 138 28.44 9.81 -6.93
CA THR A 138 27.67 8.56 -6.84
C THR A 138 26.31 8.76 -6.17
N ASP A 139 26.22 9.62 -5.16
CA ASP A 139 24.98 9.87 -4.42
C ASP A 139 23.98 10.60 -5.30
N VAL A 140 24.47 11.59 -6.06
CA VAL A 140 23.66 12.32 -7.03
C VAL A 140 23.12 11.37 -8.11
N LEU A 141 23.97 10.50 -8.65
CA LEU A 141 23.54 9.52 -9.64
C LEU A 141 22.50 8.55 -9.06
N HIS A 142 22.69 8.10 -7.82
CA HIS A 142 21.74 7.21 -7.15
C HIS A 142 20.37 7.88 -6.98
N VAL A 143 20.32 9.14 -6.53
CA VAL A 143 19.06 9.91 -6.41
C VAL A 143 18.35 10.00 -7.76
N LEU A 144 19.07 10.30 -8.85
CA LEU A 144 18.49 10.39 -10.18
C LEU A 144 17.97 9.04 -10.68
N GLN A 145 18.68 7.95 -10.42
CA GLN A 145 18.23 6.59 -10.73
C GLN A 145 16.94 6.23 -9.97
N MET A 146 16.88 6.59 -8.69
CA MET A 146 15.69 6.36 -7.86
C MET A 146 14.49 7.19 -8.33
N GLU A 147 14.70 8.44 -8.75
CA GLU A 147 13.62 9.23 -9.37
C GLU A 147 13.13 8.64 -10.68
N GLN A 148 14.05 8.23 -11.56
CA GLN A 148 13.67 7.56 -12.80
C GLN A 148 12.86 6.28 -12.54
N LYS A 149 13.24 5.50 -11.52
CA LYS A 149 12.50 4.33 -11.06
C LYS A 149 11.10 4.71 -10.56
N LEU A 150 10.98 5.80 -9.80
CA LEU A 150 9.69 6.31 -9.30
C LEU A 150 8.81 6.83 -10.44
N ASP A 151 9.35 7.52 -11.44
CA ASP A 151 8.58 7.96 -12.61
C ASP A 151 8.06 6.76 -13.41
N GLY A 152 8.90 5.73 -13.63
CA GLY A 152 8.45 4.47 -14.23
C GLY A 152 7.38 3.74 -13.39
N LEU A 153 7.44 3.86 -12.05
CA LEU A 153 6.38 3.36 -11.17
C LEU A 153 5.08 4.13 -11.31
N ARG A 154 5.16 5.46 -11.40
CA ARG A 154 4.00 6.34 -11.59
C ARG A 154 3.26 5.98 -12.88
N ASP A 155 3.99 5.77 -13.97
CA ASP A 155 3.42 5.40 -15.26
C ASP A 155 2.69 4.05 -15.19
N ARG A 156 3.30 3.04 -14.53
CA ARG A 156 2.70 1.71 -14.34
C ARG A 156 1.51 1.71 -13.39
N LEU A 157 1.55 2.52 -12.33
CA LEU A 157 0.39 2.77 -11.45
C LEU A 157 -0.77 3.42 -12.22
N GLY A 158 -0.45 4.13 -13.30
CA GLY A 158 -1.39 4.64 -14.27
C GLY A 158 -2.15 5.88 -13.81
N VAL A 159 -2.67 6.62 -14.80
CA VAL A 159 -3.41 7.87 -14.61
C VAL A 159 -4.60 7.69 -13.66
N LYS A 160 -5.26 6.52 -13.66
CA LYS A 160 -6.39 6.22 -12.77
C LYS A 160 -6.00 6.25 -11.28
N THR A 161 -4.78 5.87 -10.94
CA THR A 161 -4.31 5.92 -9.55
C THR A 161 -4.17 7.37 -9.08
N PHE A 162 -3.64 8.26 -9.94
CA PHE A 162 -3.34 9.66 -9.61
C PHE A 162 -4.48 10.64 -9.87
N SER A 163 -5.41 10.30 -10.77
CA SER A 163 -6.55 11.16 -11.15
C SER A 163 -7.75 10.89 -10.26
N ILE A 164 -7.60 11.08 -8.95
CA ILE A 164 -8.74 11.05 -8.03
C ILE A 164 -9.53 12.34 -8.27
N ARG A 165 -10.67 12.22 -8.94
CA ARG A 165 -11.61 13.32 -9.13
C ARG A 165 -12.57 13.35 -7.95
N PHE A 166 -12.59 14.47 -7.25
CA PHE A 166 -13.64 14.80 -6.30
C PHE A 166 -14.77 15.50 -7.06
N ASP A 167 -16.02 15.24 -6.71
CA ASP A 167 -17.13 16.02 -7.25
C ASP A 167 -17.03 17.49 -6.77
N SER A 168 -17.79 18.40 -7.38
CA SER A 168 -17.80 19.82 -7.00
C SER A 168 -18.26 20.07 -5.55
N LYS A 169 -18.85 19.06 -4.90
CA LYS A 169 -19.28 19.06 -3.50
C LYS A 169 -18.25 18.39 -2.59
N GLY A 170 -17.07 18.02 -3.11
CA GLY A 170 -16.02 17.32 -2.37
C GLY A 170 -16.36 15.88 -2.03
N ARG A 171 -17.46 15.33 -2.54
CA ARG A 171 -17.84 13.92 -2.38
C ARG A 171 -17.08 13.10 -3.40
N ILE A 172 -16.68 11.92 -2.97
CA ILE A 172 -16.06 10.95 -3.86
C ILE A 172 -17.17 10.44 -4.79
N ALA A 173 -16.92 10.41 -6.10
CA ALA A 173 -17.81 9.75 -7.05
C ALA A 173 -18.15 8.33 -6.56
N VAL A 174 -19.19 7.69 -7.10
CA VAL A 174 -19.63 6.33 -6.70
C VAL A 174 -18.62 5.25 -7.15
N GLU A 175 -17.35 5.42 -6.83
CA GLU A 175 -16.37 4.36 -6.76
C GLU A 175 -16.47 3.72 -5.36
N GLY A 176 -16.32 2.40 -5.28
CA GLY A 176 -16.31 1.72 -4.00
C GLY A 176 -15.24 2.29 -3.06
N ARG A 177 -15.59 2.55 -1.79
CA ARG A 177 -14.69 3.15 -0.79
C ARG A 177 -13.32 2.46 -0.73
N ALA A 178 -13.29 1.13 -0.90
CA ALA A 178 -12.06 0.34 -0.91
C ALA A 178 -11.13 0.68 -2.10
N VAL A 179 -11.68 0.92 -3.29
CA VAL A 179 -10.91 1.28 -4.48
C VAL A 179 -10.26 2.64 -4.29
N LEU A 180 -11.01 3.62 -3.80
CA LEU A 180 -10.48 4.93 -3.47
C LEU A 180 -9.38 4.83 -2.41
N ALA A 181 -9.64 4.13 -1.31
CA ALA A 181 -8.68 3.96 -0.22
C ALA A 181 -7.36 3.37 -0.75
N GLY A 182 -7.42 2.36 -1.62
CA GLY A 182 -6.24 1.79 -2.26
C GLY A 182 -5.50 2.79 -3.16
N ARG A 183 -6.21 3.64 -3.92
CA ARG A 183 -5.58 4.70 -4.73
C ARG A 183 -4.92 5.76 -3.86
N LEU A 184 -5.61 6.24 -2.83
CA LEU A 184 -5.06 7.22 -1.89
C LEU A 184 -3.82 6.68 -1.19
N LEU A 185 -3.86 5.43 -0.71
CA LEU A 185 -2.72 4.79 -0.06
C LEU A 185 -1.50 4.77 -0.98
N ARG A 186 -1.68 4.37 -2.25
CA ARG A 186 -0.59 4.38 -3.24
C ARG A 186 -0.06 5.78 -3.53
N GLN A 187 -0.91 6.79 -3.64
CA GLN A 187 -0.49 8.17 -3.87
C GLN A 187 0.27 8.78 -2.67
N ILE A 188 -0.23 8.54 -1.46
CA ILE A 188 0.42 9.00 -0.22
C ILE A 188 1.80 8.34 -0.11
N HIS A 189 1.86 7.02 -0.29
CA HIS A 189 3.11 6.30 -0.19
C HIS A 189 4.09 6.71 -1.29
N TYR A 190 3.64 6.86 -2.54
CA TYR A 190 4.46 7.38 -3.64
C TYR A 190 5.09 8.75 -3.32
N ASN A 191 4.28 9.70 -2.86
CA ASN A 191 4.78 11.03 -2.51
C ASN A 191 5.71 11.01 -1.29
N TRP A 192 5.44 10.12 -0.32
CA TRP A 192 6.30 9.96 0.83
C TRP A 192 7.68 9.42 0.43
N VAL A 193 7.77 8.41 -0.44
CA VAL A 193 9.05 7.89 -0.93
C VAL A 193 9.86 8.98 -1.64
N ARG A 194 9.20 9.82 -2.44
CA ARG A 194 9.86 10.96 -3.09
C ARG A 194 10.46 11.95 -2.09
N ILE A 195 9.77 12.20 -0.98
CA ILE A 195 10.31 13.01 0.12
C ILE A 195 11.51 12.31 0.74
N ALA A 196 11.38 11.03 1.10
CA ALA A 196 12.46 10.25 1.74
C ALA A 196 13.74 10.20 0.89
N VAL A 197 13.62 10.07 -0.44
CA VAL A 197 14.77 10.11 -1.37
C VAL A 197 15.43 11.49 -1.42
N ARG A 198 14.67 12.58 -1.29
CA ARG A 198 15.15 13.96 -1.54
C ARG A 198 15.49 14.74 -0.28
N GLU A 199 14.92 14.39 0.86
CA GLU A 199 15.06 15.07 2.14
C GLU A 199 16.52 15.19 2.60
N PRO A 200 17.36 14.13 2.50
CA PRO A 200 18.77 14.21 2.92
C PRO A 200 19.58 15.26 2.13
N TYR A 201 19.08 15.69 0.98
CA TYR A 201 19.75 16.58 0.04
C TYR A 201 19.19 18.01 0.06
N LEU A 202 18.33 18.37 1.01
CA LEU A 202 17.76 19.73 1.09
C LEU A 202 18.84 20.82 1.30
N ASN A 203 19.94 20.48 1.97
CA ASN A 203 21.07 21.38 2.21
C ASN A 203 22.22 21.19 1.19
N SER A 204 22.01 20.34 0.17
CA SER A 204 23.01 20.09 -0.87
C SER A 204 23.24 21.31 -1.76
N PRO A 205 24.48 21.74 -2.04
CA PRO A 205 24.71 22.81 -3.02
C PRO A 205 24.29 22.42 -4.45
N LEU A 206 24.31 21.12 -4.78
CA LEU A 206 23.98 20.62 -6.12
C LEU A 206 22.48 20.33 -6.28
N LEU A 207 21.83 19.82 -5.24
CA LEU A 207 20.47 19.30 -5.33
C LEU A 207 19.43 20.10 -4.55
N SER A 208 19.81 20.99 -3.62
CA SER A 208 18.89 21.68 -2.70
C SER A 208 17.67 22.29 -3.38
N HIS A 209 17.86 23.08 -4.43
CA HIS A 209 16.77 23.73 -5.16
C HIS A 209 15.78 22.70 -5.75
N SER A 210 16.30 21.63 -6.37
CA SER A 210 15.47 20.57 -6.94
C SER A 210 14.76 19.75 -5.85
N SER A 211 15.49 19.39 -4.79
CA SER A 211 14.99 18.59 -3.67
C SER A 211 13.88 19.32 -2.92
N LEU A 212 14.06 20.63 -2.64
CA LEU A 212 13.04 21.45 -1.99
C LEU A 212 11.75 21.49 -2.80
N ALA A 213 11.85 21.71 -4.12
CA ALA A 213 10.69 21.75 -5.00
C ALA A 213 9.97 20.40 -5.10
N VAL A 214 10.71 19.28 -5.06
CA VAL A 214 10.11 17.93 -5.04
C VAL A 214 9.43 17.66 -3.70
N CYS A 215 10.13 17.87 -2.58
CA CYS A 215 9.61 17.66 -1.25
C CYS A 215 8.36 18.51 -0.98
N ALA A 216 8.40 19.80 -1.30
CA ALA A 216 7.26 20.69 -1.10
C ALA A 216 6.02 20.26 -1.89
N ARG A 217 6.18 19.90 -3.17
CA ARG A 217 5.06 19.41 -4.00
C ARG A 217 4.49 18.10 -3.47
N SER A 218 5.35 17.16 -3.07
CA SER A 218 4.92 15.89 -2.53
C SER A 218 4.24 16.04 -1.17
N ALA A 219 4.73 16.92 -0.30
CA ALA A 219 4.10 17.24 0.98
C ALA A 219 2.72 17.90 0.78
N LEU A 220 2.60 18.87 -0.13
CA LEU A 220 1.32 19.49 -0.49
C LEU A 220 0.32 18.47 -1.04
N SER A 221 0.78 17.54 -1.90
CA SER A 221 -0.06 16.45 -2.40
C SER A 221 -0.59 15.60 -1.25
N ILE A 222 0.27 15.16 -0.33
CA ILE A 222 -0.12 14.36 0.85
C ILE A 222 -1.14 15.12 1.70
N LEU A 223 -0.86 16.38 2.06
CA LEU A 223 -1.76 17.22 2.86
C LEU A 223 -3.12 17.42 2.17
N SER A 224 -3.13 17.59 0.85
CA SER A 224 -4.37 17.69 0.08
C SER A 224 -5.21 16.42 0.22
N HIS A 225 -4.59 15.23 0.12
CA HIS A 225 -5.29 13.95 0.27
C HIS A 225 -5.87 13.79 1.68
N TYR A 226 -5.11 14.12 2.72
CA TYR A 226 -5.62 14.10 4.10
C TYR A 226 -6.81 15.04 4.27
N ARG A 227 -6.72 16.28 3.79
CA ARG A 227 -7.83 17.25 3.85
C ARG A 227 -9.09 16.72 3.15
N HIS A 228 -8.93 16.03 2.02
CA HIS A 228 -10.05 15.43 1.31
C HIS A 228 -10.69 14.28 2.08
N VAL A 229 -9.88 13.41 2.69
CA VAL A 229 -10.36 12.33 3.54
C VAL A 229 -11.13 12.91 4.73
N SER A 230 -10.55 13.87 5.47
CA SER A 230 -11.21 14.49 6.63
C SER A 230 -12.56 15.12 6.30
N ARG A 231 -12.64 15.90 5.22
CA ARG A 231 -13.91 16.52 4.77
C ARG A 231 -14.98 15.49 4.40
N SER A 232 -14.58 14.36 3.85
CA SER A 232 -15.50 13.29 3.48
C SER A 232 -16.12 12.63 4.72
N TYR A 233 -15.39 12.58 5.83
CA TYR A 233 -15.91 12.08 7.12
C TYR A 233 -16.91 13.05 7.77
N ASP A 234 -16.61 14.35 7.77
CA ASP A 234 -17.49 15.37 8.38
C ASP A 234 -18.88 15.44 7.73
N GLY A 235 -18.95 15.21 6.41
CA GLY A 235 -20.21 15.16 5.68
C GLY A 235 -21.08 13.96 6.06
N CYS A 236 -20.48 12.82 6.37
CA CYS A 236 -21.17 11.58 6.73
C CYS A 236 -21.74 11.63 8.16
N ALA A 237 -20.99 12.22 9.10
CA ALA A 237 -21.43 12.38 10.48
C ALA A 237 -22.67 13.27 10.60
N LYS A 238 -22.77 14.32 9.77
CA LYS A 238 -23.92 15.25 9.77
C LYS A 238 -25.21 14.64 9.21
N THR A 239 -25.11 13.67 8.29
CA THR A 239 -26.31 13.00 7.74
C THR A 239 -26.93 11.97 8.68
N HIS A 240 -26.18 11.41 9.64
CA HIS A 240 -26.72 10.47 10.63
C HIS A 240 -27.21 11.12 11.92
N LEU A 241 -26.83 12.37 12.20
CA LEU A 241 -27.27 13.10 13.40
C LEU A 241 -28.60 13.85 13.23
N TYR A 242 -29.21 13.82 12.03
CA TYR A 242 -30.49 14.48 11.73
C TYR A 242 -31.61 13.53 11.26
N SER A 243 -31.41 12.21 11.31
CA SER A 243 -32.55 11.29 11.42
C SER A 243 -33.01 11.33 12.87
N GLY A 244 -34.08 12.07 13.14
CA GLY A 244 -34.66 12.21 14.47
C GLY A 244 -35.01 10.85 15.11
N PRO A 245 -35.43 10.85 16.39
CA PRO A 245 -35.86 9.65 17.09
C PRO A 245 -37.21 9.17 16.55
N GLU A 246 -37.26 8.70 15.31
CA GLU A 246 -38.36 7.86 14.85
C GLU A 246 -38.24 6.52 15.55
N ARG A 247 -39.00 6.42 16.65
CA ARG A 247 -39.58 5.22 17.23
C ARG A 247 -39.08 3.91 16.61
N TRP A 248 -38.09 3.31 17.27
CA TRP A 248 -37.98 1.86 17.34
C TRP A 248 -39.16 1.33 18.17
N THR A 249 -40.38 1.42 17.64
CA THR A 249 -41.47 0.56 18.12
C THR A 249 -41.14 -0.83 17.61
N ALA A 250 -40.61 -1.66 18.52
CA ALA A 250 -40.51 -3.09 18.34
C ALA A 250 -41.93 -3.65 18.12
N GLN A 251 -42.35 -3.74 16.87
CA GLN A 251 -43.36 -4.72 16.48
C GLN A 251 -42.61 -6.02 16.20
N PRO A 252 -42.82 -7.09 17.00
CA PRO A 252 -42.35 -8.40 16.61
C PRO A 252 -43.07 -8.81 15.32
N PRO A 253 -42.40 -9.45 14.36
CA PRO A 253 -43.07 -10.05 13.22
C PRO A 253 -43.95 -11.20 13.75
N VAL A 254 -45.26 -10.95 13.78
CA VAL A 254 -46.28 -11.99 13.90
C VAL A 254 -46.47 -12.57 12.51
N ASP A 255 -46.34 -13.90 12.43
CA ASP A 255 -46.67 -14.77 11.29
C ASP A 255 -45.85 -14.63 10.00
N ALA A 256 -44.81 -15.47 9.91
CA ALA A 256 -44.36 -16.02 8.63
C ALA A 256 -43.94 -17.48 8.83
N THR A 257 -44.93 -18.37 8.88
CA THR A 257 -44.77 -19.77 8.51
C THR A 257 -44.38 -19.83 7.03
N ALA A 258 -43.14 -20.22 6.73
CA ALA A 258 -42.74 -20.61 5.39
C ALA A 258 -41.91 -21.92 5.44
N PRO A 259 -42.23 -22.92 4.60
CA PRO A 259 -41.60 -24.24 4.60
C PRO A 259 -40.30 -24.29 3.79
N TYR A 260 -39.44 -25.23 4.17
CA TYR A 260 -38.40 -25.98 3.44
C TYR A 260 -37.80 -25.43 2.13
N CYS A 261 -36.47 -25.47 2.05
CA CYS A 261 -35.74 -26.07 0.91
C CYS A 261 -34.33 -26.50 1.33
N TYR A 262 -34.13 -27.82 1.43
CA TYR A 262 -32.82 -28.48 1.33
C TYR A 262 -32.36 -28.44 -0.11
N LEU A 263 -31.06 -28.22 -0.36
CA LEU A 263 -30.41 -28.64 -1.59
C LEU A 263 -29.02 -29.21 -1.28
N ASP A 264 -28.81 -30.41 -1.81
CA ASP A 264 -27.53 -31.08 -2.07
C ASP A 264 -26.64 -30.27 -3.03
#